data_AF-A0A930SWR5-F1
#
_entry.id   AF-A0A930SWR5-F1
#
_cell.length_a   1.000
_cell.length_b   1.000
_cell.length_c   1.000
_cell.angle_alpha   90.00
_cell.angle_beta   90.00
_cell.angle_gamma   90.00
#
_symmetry.space_group_name_H-M   'P 1'
#
loop_
_entity.id
_entity.type
_entity.pdbx_description
1 polymer ?
#
loop_
_entity_poly.entity_id
_entity_poly.type
_entity_poly.pdbx_seq_one_letter_code
_entity_poly.pdbx_strand_id
1 'polypeptide(L)'
;MSYRVVIVDDEPDVHALTRLSLKNMRLNDQPLELVFHDSGTEAVADLAEHPETALVLMDVVMESDSAGLEAIRSIRETQENEIVRILLRTGQPGSAPEKQVIETYDIDGYLSKADLTQSRLFSSVRTALKAYTELRLLQEHRDHLAYLNMALLSLYSTDNIPACLEELTQMVSALAGSELTLVYFCDMSKAEAIPHIYFHGPESMDDDTLHQQASEIMDQIQADPERLLKEADRFAAGWLSPLQVPNTQSYGMIYVHIQNPSELQQVILEMLTSHACNALSRLPAH
;
A
#
# COMPACT_ATOMS: atom_id res chain seq x y z
N MET A 1 0.81 4.96 12.07
CA MET A 1 2.13 5.44 11.61
C MET A 1 2.28 6.90 11.98
N SER A 2 3.46 7.32 12.45
CA SER A 2 3.78 8.73 12.69
C SER A 2 4.28 9.37 11.40
N TYR A 3 4.06 10.67 11.22
CA TYR A 3 4.59 11.41 10.07
C TYR A 3 5.97 11.96 10.43
N ARG A 4 7.02 11.39 9.82
CA ARG A 4 8.40 11.85 9.96
C ARG A 4 8.63 13.12 9.15
N VAL A 5 9.06 14.18 9.83
CA VAL A 5 9.41 15.48 9.26
C VAL A 5 10.86 15.75 9.59
N VAL A 6 11.68 15.90 8.55
CA VAL A 6 13.10 16.21 8.66
C VAL A 6 13.28 17.72 8.53
N ILE A 7 14.03 18.32 9.44
CA ILE A 7 14.38 19.74 9.45
C ILE A 7 15.89 19.82 9.27
N VAL A 8 16.33 20.57 8.27
CA VAL A 8 17.75 20.71 7.90
C VAL A 8 18.08 22.19 7.90
N ASP A 9 18.85 22.63 8.90
CA ASP A 9 19.28 24.01 9.10
C ASP A 9 20.50 23.99 10.04
N ASP A 10 21.56 24.74 9.75
CA ASP A 10 22.76 24.77 10.58
C ASP A 10 22.60 25.69 11.82
N GLU A 11 21.48 26.42 11.92
CA GLU A 11 21.18 27.32 13.04
C GLU A 11 20.38 26.62 14.17
N PRO A 12 20.95 26.43 15.38
CA PRO A 12 20.25 25.77 16.50
C PRO A 12 18.97 26.49 16.96
N ASP A 13 18.93 27.83 16.82
CA ASP A 13 17.75 28.63 17.15
C ASP A 13 16.58 28.32 16.20
N VAL A 14 16.87 28.02 14.94
CA VAL A 14 15.87 27.59 13.97
C VAL A 14 15.30 26.23 14.35
N HIS A 15 16.13 25.30 14.81
CA HIS A 15 15.69 24.01 15.34
C HIS A 15 14.77 24.17 16.56
N ALA A 16 15.16 25.02 17.51
CA ALA A 16 14.36 25.30 18.70
C ALA A 16 12.99 25.93 18.36
N LEU A 17 12.97 26.95 17.50
CA LEU A 17 11.75 27.63 17.06
C LEU A 17 10.81 26.72 16.28
N THR A 18 11.37 25.89 15.39
CA THR A 18 10.58 24.95 14.58
C THR A 18 9.95 23.87 15.45
N ARG A 19 10.70 23.35 16.43
CA ARG A 19 10.18 22.41 17.43
C ARG A 19 9.03 22.99 18.23
N LEU A 20 9.15 24.23 18.71
CA LEU A 20 8.08 24.91 19.44
C LEU A 20 6.85 25.15 18.57
N SER A 21 7.07 25.55 17.32
CA SER A 21 6.00 25.86 16.36
C SER A 21 5.15 24.64 16.00
N LEU A 22 5.78 23.47 15.89
CA LEU A 22 5.14 22.22 15.46
C LEU A 22 4.79 21.28 16.62
N LYS A 23 5.16 21.60 17.87
CA LYS A 23 5.02 20.72 19.06
C LYS A 23 3.63 20.08 19.22
N ASN A 24 2.57 20.82 18.95
CA ASN A 24 1.18 20.38 19.14
C ASN A 24 0.49 20.00 17.83
N MET A 25 1.22 20.00 16.71
CA MET A 25 0.64 19.66 15.43
C MET A 25 0.35 18.16 15.37
N ARG A 26 -0.85 17.83 14.92
CA ARG A 26 -1.30 16.45 14.71
C ARG A 26 -1.92 16.32 13.34
N LEU A 27 -1.65 15.20 12.67
CA LEU A 27 -2.32 14.81 11.43
C LEU A 27 -3.00 13.47 11.66
N ASN A 28 -4.31 13.38 11.40
CA ASN A 28 -5.13 12.20 11.69
C ASN A 28 -4.95 11.71 13.14
N ASP A 29 -4.97 12.67 14.09
CA ASP A 29 -4.73 12.49 15.52
C ASP A 29 -3.35 11.91 15.92
N GLN A 30 -2.44 11.72 14.97
CA GLN A 30 -1.06 11.29 15.20
C GLN A 30 -0.13 12.51 15.36
N PRO A 31 0.80 12.51 16.35
CA PRO A 31 1.83 13.52 16.44
C PRO A 31 2.87 13.36 15.31
N LEU A 32 3.53 14.47 14.98
CA LEU A 32 4.67 14.45 14.07
C LEU A 32 5.92 13.92 14.79
N GLU A 33 6.72 13.13 14.07
CA GLU A 33 8.09 12.79 14.45
C GLU A 33 9.00 13.83 13.82
N LEU A 34 9.66 14.65 14.64
CA LEU A 34 10.54 15.72 14.17
C LEU A 34 12.00 15.29 14.31
N VAL A 35 12.70 15.22 13.18
CA VAL A 35 14.13 14.86 13.08
C VAL A 35 14.89 16.08 12.59
N PHE A 36 16.09 16.31 13.13
CA PHE A 36 16.86 17.52 12.89
C PHE A 36 18.28 17.14 12.44
N HIS A 37 18.75 17.78 11.38
CA HIS A 37 20.11 17.64 10.85
C HIS A 37 20.70 19.01 10.62
N ASP A 38 22.02 19.12 10.80
CA ASP A 38 22.72 20.39 10.62
C ASP A 38 23.28 20.52 9.19
N SER A 39 23.16 19.46 8.36
CA SER A 39 23.70 19.45 6.98
C SER A 39 22.86 18.74 5.94
N GLY A 40 23.01 19.18 4.68
CA GLY A 40 22.38 18.53 3.53
C GLY A 40 22.86 17.09 3.35
N THR A 41 24.13 16.82 3.63
CA THR A 41 24.72 15.47 3.53
C THR A 41 24.13 14.49 4.53
N GLU A 42 23.93 14.91 5.79
CA GLU A 42 23.28 14.07 6.81
C GLU A 42 21.82 13.80 6.46
N ALA A 43 21.10 14.81 5.97
CA ALA A 43 19.72 14.65 5.55
C ALA A 43 19.57 13.66 4.39
N VAL A 44 20.45 13.72 3.39
CA VAL A 44 20.43 12.75 2.27
C VAL A 44 20.69 11.32 2.77
N ALA A 45 21.63 11.15 3.71
CA ALA A 45 21.88 9.83 4.30
C ALA A 45 20.68 9.33 5.12
N ASP A 46 20.05 10.19 5.93
CA ASP A 46 18.86 9.85 6.71
C ASP A 46 17.68 9.42 5.82
N LEU A 47 17.44 10.16 4.73
CA LEU A 47 16.36 9.84 3.78
C LEU A 47 16.60 8.54 3.00
N ALA A 48 17.87 8.14 2.81
CA ALA A 48 18.19 6.86 2.21
C ALA A 48 17.84 5.69 3.15
N GLU A 49 18.00 5.88 4.46
CA GLU A 49 17.61 4.90 5.48
C GLU A 49 16.09 4.95 5.80
N HIS A 50 15.46 6.10 5.62
CA HIS A 50 14.05 6.36 5.95
C HIS A 50 13.28 6.93 4.74
N PRO A 51 13.10 6.15 3.65
CA PRO A 51 12.47 6.61 2.41
C PRO A 51 10.98 6.97 2.57
N GLU A 52 10.35 6.57 3.68
CA GLU A 52 8.99 6.92 4.10
C GLU A 52 8.86 8.32 4.71
N THR A 53 9.95 9.08 4.82
CA THR A 53 9.95 10.47 5.26
C THR A 53 8.87 11.27 4.52
N ALA A 54 8.01 11.95 5.27
CA ALA A 54 6.85 12.63 4.71
C ALA A 54 7.19 14.03 4.17
N LEU A 55 8.05 14.74 4.88
CA LEU A 55 8.38 16.13 4.60
C LEU A 55 9.80 16.46 5.01
N VAL A 56 10.49 17.24 4.19
CA VAL A 56 11.76 17.91 4.50
C VAL A 56 11.55 19.42 4.53
N LEU A 57 11.98 20.07 5.60
CA LEU A 57 12.18 21.52 5.67
C LEU A 57 13.68 21.78 5.46
N MET A 58 14.07 22.30 4.30
CA MET A 58 15.47 22.37 3.86
C MET A 58 15.95 23.82 3.79
N ASP A 59 17.00 24.19 4.53
CA ASP A 59 17.71 25.44 4.27
C ASP A 59 18.59 25.33 3.01
N VAL A 60 18.78 26.44 2.30
CA VAL A 60 19.60 26.47 1.07
C VAL A 60 21.08 26.59 1.38
N VAL A 61 21.43 27.48 2.30
CA VAL A 61 22.81 27.89 2.58
C VAL A 61 23.20 27.33 3.93
N MET A 62 24.09 26.34 3.93
CA MET A 62 24.61 25.67 5.14
C MET A 62 26.12 25.45 4.96
N GLU A 63 26.56 24.21 4.73
CA GLU A 63 27.97 23.88 4.43
C GLU A 63 28.52 24.65 3.21
N SER A 64 27.63 24.96 2.26
CA SER A 64 27.90 25.73 1.05
C SER A 64 26.68 26.58 0.67
N ASP A 65 26.87 27.54 -0.22
CA ASP A 65 25.80 28.42 -0.74
C ASP A 65 24.69 27.67 -1.50
N SER A 66 24.95 26.42 -1.88
CA SER A 66 24.03 25.56 -2.65
C SER A 66 23.74 24.21 -1.99
N ALA A 67 24.18 24.00 -0.75
CA ALA A 67 24.10 22.70 -0.06
C ALA A 67 22.68 22.12 -0.05
N GLY A 68 21.67 22.94 0.27
CA GLY A 68 20.28 22.50 0.26
C GLY A 68 19.77 22.11 -1.12
N LEU A 69 20.14 22.86 -2.15
CA LEU A 69 19.75 22.56 -3.54
C LEU A 69 20.42 21.27 -4.05
N GLU A 70 21.68 21.05 -3.69
CA GLU A 70 22.41 19.82 -3.99
C GLU A 70 21.79 18.60 -3.28
N ALA A 71 21.39 18.76 -2.01
CA ALA A 71 20.68 17.73 -1.27
C ALA A 71 19.32 17.38 -1.92
N ILE A 72 18.53 18.40 -2.28
CA ILE A 72 17.25 18.21 -2.98
C ILE A 72 17.46 17.46 -4.30
N ARG A 73 18.49 17.84 -5.06
CA ARG A 73 18.84 17.15 -6.30
C ARG A 73 19.15 15.68 -6.06
N SER A 74 19.92 15.37 -5.03
CA SER A 74 20.21 13.98 -4.66
C SER A 74 18.93 13.20 -4.29
N ILE A 75 18.00 13.82 -3.56
CA ILE A 75 16.73 13.19 -3.17
C ILE A 75 15.86 12.90 -4.41
N ARG A 76 15.78 13.84 -5.37
CA ARG A 76 14.94 13.69 -6.58
C ARG A 76 15.57 12.84 -7.66
N GLU A 77 16.85 13.06 -7.98
CA GLU A 77 17.50 12.43 -9.14
C GLU A 77 18.24 11.12 -8.77
N THR A 78 18.77 11.00 -7.55
CA THR A 78 19.54 9.79 -7.15
C THR A 78 18.71 8.81 -6.35
N GLN A 79 17.89 9.28 -5.41
CA GLN A 79 17.01 8.41 -4.61
C GLN A 79 15.65 8.20 -5.28
N GLU A 80 15.32 8.96 -6.33
CA GLU A 80 14.03 8.92 -7.04
C GLU A 80 12.82 9.03 -6.08
N ASN A 81 13.01 9.73 -4.95
CA ASN A 81 11.94 9.89 -3.96
C ASN A 81 11.04 11.04 -4.38
N GLU A 82 10.17 10.77 -5.35
CA GLU A 82 9.18 11.73 -5.86
C GLU A 82 8.01 11.95 -4.89
N ILE A 83 7.90 11.18 -3.80
CA ILE A 83 6.76 11.23 -2.88
C ILE A 83 7.03 12.18 -1.72
N VAL A 84 8.25 12.18 -1.16
CA VAL A 84 8.61 13.09 -0.05
C VAL A 84 8.35 14.54 -0.46
N ARG A 85 7.72 15.28 0.44
CA ARG A 85 7.48 16.71 0.20
C ARG A 85 8.69 17.52 0.63
N ILE A 86 9.01 18.58 -0.10
CA ILE A 86 10.17 19.41 0.22
C ILE A 86 9.71 20.87 0.28
N LEU A 87 9.83 21.47 1.46
CA LEU A 87 9.65 22.92 1.65
C LEU A 87 11.02 23.54 1.87
N LEU A 88 11.42 24.38 0.94
CA LEU A 88 12.69 25.08 1.02
C LEU A 88 12.54 26.33 1.90
N ARG A 89 13.48 26.56 2.81
CA ARG A 89 13.55 27.70 3.71
C ARG A 89 14.83 28.48 3.39
N THR A 90 14.81 29.81 3.35
CA THR A 90 16.07 30.57 3.16
C THR A 90 15.94 32.02 3.62
N GLY A 91 17.02 32.58 4.17
CA GLY A 91 17.09 33.96 4.70
C GLY A 91 17.53 35.02 3.69
N GLN A 92 18.29 34.65 2.66
CA GLN A 92 18.67 35.54 1.57
C GLN A 92 18.71 34.74 0.26
N PRO A 93 17.87 35.07 -0.72
CA PRO A 93 17.97 34.42 -2.01
C PRO A 93 19.28 34.84 -2.69
N GLY A 94 20.06 33.86 -3.13
CA GLY A 94 20.90 34.05 -4.31
C GLY A 94 20.04 34.48 -5.51
N SER A 95 20.65 34.92 -6.61
CA SER A 95 20.00 35.64 -7.72
C SER A 95 18.83 34.95 -8.45
N ALA A 96 18.44 33.73 -8.07
CA ALA A 96 17.40 32.95 -8.73
C ALA A 96 15.99 33.25 -8.15
N PRO A 97 14.99 33.58 -8.99
CA PRO A 97 13.60 33.78 -8.55
C PRO A 97 12.99 32.50 -7.94
N GLU A 98 12.18 32.65 -6.88
CA GLU A 98 11.45 31.57 -6.21
C GLU A 98 10.79 30.57 -7.17
N LYS A 99 10.06 31.11 -8.16
CA LYS A 99 9.35 30.30 -9.17
C LYS A 99 10.30 29.37 -9.94
N GLN A 100 11.50 29.85 -10.27
CA GLN A 100 12.47 29.06 -11.03
C GLN A 100 13.03 27.91 -10.19
N VAL A 101 13.25 28.14 -8.89
CA VAL A 101 13.73 27.10 -7.97
C VAL A 101 12.68 26.00 -7.81
N ILE A 102 11.40 26.39 -7.65
CA ILE A 102 10.28 25.45 -7.56
C ILE A 102 10.20 24.54 -8.78
N GLU A 103 10.24 25.11 -9.98
CA GLU A 103 10.15 24.36 -11.23
C GLU A 103 11.39 23.51 -11.53
N THR A 104 12.58 23.99 -11.18
CA THR A 104 13.85 23.30 -11.53
C THR A 104 14.14 22.12 -10.59
N TYR A 105 13.80 22.25 -9.30
CA TYR A 105 14.16 21.26 -8.27
C TYR A 105 12.97 20.42 -7.80
N ASP A 106 11.79 20.61 -8.40
CA ASP A 106 10.55 19.89 -8.05
C ASP A 106 10.27 19.88 -6.53
N ILE A 107 10.20 21.08 -5.96
CA ILE A 107 9.88 21.30 -4.54
C ILE A 107 8.44 21.78 -4.36
N ASP A 108 7.88 21.52 -3.19
CA ASP A 108 6.45 21.75 -2.87
C ASP A 108 6.14 23.15 -2.36
N GLY A 109 7.17 23.89 -1.99
CA GLY A 109 6.99 25.25 -1.51
C GLY A 109 8.28 25.91 -1.06
N TYR A 110 8.18 27.22 -0.95
CA TYR A 110 9.28 28.10 -0.62
C TYR A 110 8.87 29.02 0.55
N LEU A 111 9.71 29.08 1.58
CA LEU A 111 9.47 29.77 2.83
C LEU A 111 10.62 30.75 3.13
N SER A 112 10.37 32.05 2.93
CA SER A 112 11.32 33.09 3.34
C SER A 112 11.50 33.10 4.86
N LYS A 113 12.75 32.95 5.37
CA LYS A 113 13.06 33.04 6.83
C LYS A 113 12.62 34.40 7.39
N ALA A 114 12.71 35.48 6.61
CA ALA A 114 12.36 36.84 7.04
C ALA A 114 10.86 37.03 7.35
N ASP A 115 9.99 36.32 6.64
CA ASP A 115 8.53 36.45 6.74
C ASP A 115 7.85 35.21 7.34
N LEU A 116 8.64 34.30 7.94
CA LEU A 116 8.12 33.04 8.44
C LEU A 116 7.47 33.20 9.81
N THR A 117 6.15 33.33 9.81
CA THR A 117 5.33 33.27 11.03
C THR A 117 5.02 31.82 11.41
N GLN A 118 4.72 31.58 12.69
CA GLN A 118 4.27 30.26 13.16
C GLN A 118 3.03 29.78 12.39
N SER A 119 2.06 30.67 12.12
CA SER A 119 0.85 30.33 11.37
C SER A 119 1.15 29.92 9.92
N ARG A 120 2.10 30.60 9.26
CA ARG A 120 2.51 30.27 7.89
C ARG A 120 3.27 28.95 7.83
N LEU A 121 4.18 28.71 8.77
CA LEU A 121 4.86 27.42 8.89
C LEU A 121 3.85 26.30 9.12
N PHE A 122 2.90 26.49 10.04
CA PHE A 122 1.85 25.51 10.32
C PHE A 122 1.00 25.19 9.09
N SER A 123 0.50 26.21 8.36
CA SER A 123 -0.34 25.97 7.19
C SER A 123 0.42 25.32 6.04
N SER A 124 1.69 25.68 5.82
CA SER A 124 2.55 25.07 4.80
C SER A 124 2.87 23.61 5.12
N VAL A 125 3.30 23.32 6.36
CA VAL A 125 3.55 21.94 6.80
C VAL A 125 2.26 21.10 6.73
N ARG A 126 1.11 21.65 7.13
CA ARG A 126 -0.17 20.94 7.05
C ARG A 126 -0.55 20.59 5.62
N THR A 127 -0.37 21.53 4.70
CA THR A 127 -0.65 21.34 3.28
C THR A 127 0.27 20.28 2.68
N ALA A 128 1.57 20.36 2.96
CA ALA A 128 2.55 19.41 2.46
C ALA A 128 2.26 17.98 2.97
N LEU A 129 2.05 17.80 4.28
CA LEU A 129 1.76 16.47 4.82
C LEU A 129 0.44 15.88 4.31
N LYS A 130 -0.56 16.73 4.03
CA LYS A 130 -1.78 16.29 3.37
C LYS A 130 -1.49 15.80 1.95
N ALA A 131 -0.72 16.55 1.16
CA ALA A 131 -0.32 16.16 -0.19
C ALA A 131 0.49 14.85 -0.18
N TYR A 132 1.43 14.67 0.77
CA TYR A 132 2.15 13.41 0.97
C TYR A 132 1.19 12.23 1.17
N THR A 133 0.19 12.40 2.04
CA THR A 133 -0.80 11.36 2.34
C THR A 133 -1.61 10.99 1.10
N GLU A 134 -2.04 11.99 0.33
CA GLU A 134 -2.79 11.78 -0.92
C GLU A 134 -1.95 11.09 -2.00
N LEU A 135 -0.68 11.48 -2.15
CA LEU A 135 0.25 10.85 -3.10
C LEU A 135 0.57 9.39 -2.72
N ARG A 136 0.83 9.12 -1.44
CA ARG A 136 1.04 7.74 -0.95
C ARG A 136 -0.18 6.87 -1.22
N LEU A 137 -1.38 7.36 -0.92
CA LEU A 137 -2.62 6.64 -1.19
C LEU A 137 -2.81 6.38 -2.69
N LEU A 138 -2.52 7.37 -3.54
CA LEU A 138 -2.62 7.20 -4.99
C LEU A 138 -1.62 6.16 -5.51
N GLN A 139 -0.40 6.16 -5.00
CA GLN A 139 0.61 5.16 -5.36
C GLN A 139 0.19 3.76 -4.91
N GLU A 140 -0.28 3.61 -3.68
CA GLU A 140 -0.82 2.35 -3.18
C GLU A 140 -1.97 1.83 -4.06
N HIS A 141 -2.91 2.70 -4.43
CA HIS A 141 -3.98 2.34 -5.35
C HIS A 141 -3.47 1.93 -6.73
N ARG A 142 -2.46 2.63 -7.28
CA ARG A 142 -1.85 2.30 -8.57
C ARG A 142 -1.18 0.92 -8.51
N ASP A 143 -0.45 0.64 -7.45
CA ASP A 143 0.28 -0.61 -7.26
C ASP A 143 -0.70 -1.78 -7.06
N HIS A 144 -1.78 -1.58 -6.31
CA HIS A 144 -2.88 -2.54 -6.19
C HIS A 144 -3.55 -2.82 -7.55
N LEU A 145 -3.86 -1.79 -8.34
CA LEU A 145 -4.47 -1.98 -9.68
C LEU A 145 -3.52 -2.70 -10.64
N ALA A 146 -2.22 -2.39 -10.60
CA ALA A 146 -1.22 -3.06 -11.42
C ALA A 146 -1.11 -4.54 -11.06
N TYR A 147 -1.05 -4.85 -9.75
CA TYR A 147 -1.04 -6.23 -9.27
C TYR A 147 -2.32 -6.97 -9.69
N LEU A 148 -3.50 -6.38 -9.47
CA LEU A 148 -4.78 -6.96 -9.89
C LEU A 148 -4.78 -7.27 -11.40
N ASN A 149 -4.29 -6.36 -12.22
CA ASN A 149 -4.23 -6.59 -13.66
C ASN A 149 -3.32 -7.78 -14.03
N MET A 150 -2.12 -7.86 -13.44
CA MET A 150 -1.19 -8.97 -13.65
C MET A 150 -1.76 -10.32 -13.17
N ALA A 151 -2.40 -10.31 -11.99
CA ALA A 151 -3.11 -11.44 -11.42
C ALA A 151 -4.18 -11.96 -12.40
N LEU A 152 -5.05 -11.07 -12.89
CA LEU A 152 -6.09 -11.43 -13.86
C LEU A 152 -5.52 -12.00 -15.17
N LEU A 153 -4.46 -11.41 -15.72
CA LEU A 153 -3.81 -11.94 -16.92
C LEU A 153 -3.29 -13.36 -16.70
N SER A 154 -2.80 -13.67 -15.51
CA SER A 154 -2.32 -15.00 -15.13
C SER A 154 -3.47 -16.01 -15.02
N LEU A 155 -4.61 -15.64 -14.43
CA LEU A 155 -5.80 -16.50 -14.42
C LEU A 155 -6.24 -16.87 -15.84
N TYR A 156 -6.31 -15.88 -16.74
CA TYR A 156 -6.80 -16.09 -18.11
C TYR A 156 -5.78 -16.76 -19.05
N SER A 157 -4.52 -16.91 -18.64
CA SER A 157 -3.50 -17.63 -19.41
C SER A 157 -3.38 -19.11 -19.04
N THR A 158 -4.09 -19.58 -18.02
CA THR A 158 -4.11 -20.99 -17.64
C THR A 158 -4.86 -21.85 -18.67
N ASP A 159 -4.39 -23.09 -18.85
CA ASP A 159 -4.94 -24.02 -19.86
C ASP A 159 -5.88 -25.09 -19.28
N ASN A 160 -5.92 -25.21 -17.94
CA ASN A 160 -6.72 -26.25 -17.26
C ASN A 160 -7.19 -25.80 -15.88
N ILE A 161 -8.26 -26.46 -15.39
CA ILE A 161 -8.91 -26.15 -14.11
C ILE A 161 -7.93 -26.21 -12.92
N PRO A 162 -7.10 -27.27 -12.76
CA PRO A 162 -6.12 -27.33 -11.68
C PRO A 162 -5.19 -26.10 -11.61
N ALA A 163 -4.56 -25.73 -12.73
CA ALA A 163 -3.66 -24.58 -12.80
C ALA A 163 -4.39 -23.27 -12.48
N CYS A 164 -5.61 -23.09 -13.00
CA CYS A 164 -6.41 -21.90 -12.71
C CYS A 164 -6.72 -21.76 -11.21
N LEU A 165 -7.06 -22.86 -10.53
CA LEU A 165 -7.40 -22.85 -9.11
C LEU A 165 -6.18 -22.65 -8.21
N GLU A 166 -5.03 -23.22 -8.59
CA GLU A 166 -3.77 -23.02 -7.88
C GLU A 166 -3.34 -21.54 -7.95
N GLU A 167 -3.33 -20.96 -9.15
CA GLU A 167 -3.05 -19.55 -9.39
C GLU A 167 -4.03 -18.65 -8.61
N LEU A 168 -5.33 -18.96 -8.66
CA LEU A 168 -6.35 -18.23 -7.91
C LEU A 168 -6.08 -18.22 -6.40
N THR A 169 -5.68 -19.36 -5.85
CA THR A 169 -5.40 -19.52 -4.42
C THR A 169 -4.24 -18.61 -4.00
N GLN A 170 -3.16 -18.58 -4.79
CA GLN A 170 -2.00 -17.73 -4.53
C GLN A 170 -2.35 -16.25 -4.62
N MET A 171 -3.08 -15.84 -5.67
CA MET A 171 -3.50 -14.45 -5.87
C MET A 171 -4.38 -13.92 -4.76
N VAL A 172 -5.41 -14.69 -4.37
CA VAL A 172 -6.33 -14.30 -3.30
C VAL A 172 -5.58 -14.17 -1.98
N SER A 173 -4.67 -15.09 -1.68
CA SER A 173 -3.89 -15.02 -0.44
C SER A 173 -3.03 -13.76 -0.39
N ALA A 174 -2.31 -13.47 -1.47
CA ALA A 174 -1.45 -12.29 -1.57
C ALA A 174 -2.23 -10.97 -1.47
N LEU A 175 -3.37 -10.86 -2.16
CA LEU A 175 -4.19 -9.64 -2.16
C LEU A 175 -4.97 -9.40 -0.88
N ALA A 176 -5.43 -10.47 -0.25
CA ALA A 176 -6.15 -10.36 1.01
C ALA A 176 -5.23 -10.20 2.23
N GLY A 177 -3.95 -10.57 2.10
CA GLY A 177 -3.00 -10.62 3.23
C GLY A 177 -3.45 -11.62 4.28
N SER A 178 -3.96 -12.77 3.86
CA SER A 178 -4.65 -13.73 4.74
C SER A 178 -3.73 -14.79 5.31
N GLU A 179 -3.98 -15.20 6.56
CA GLU A 179 -3.27 -16.30 7.22
C GLU A 179 -3.67 -17.69 6.67
N LEU A 180 -4.84 -17.79 6.04
CA LEU A 180 -5.31 -19.01 5.38
C LEU A 180 -6.26 -18.65 4.25
N THR A 181 -5.90 -19.04 3.04
CA THR A 181 -6.78 -19.04 1.87
C THR A 181 -7.07 -20.47 1.48
N LEU A 182 -8.33 -20.76 1.15
CA LEU A 182 -8.80 -22.08 0.77
C LEU A 182 -9.73 -21.93 -0.44
N VAL A 183 -9.46 -22.70 -1.50
CA VAL A 183 -10.29 -22.79 -2.69
C VAL A 183 -10.80 -24.20 -2.82
N TYR A 184 -12.13 -24.34 -2.83
CA TYR A 184 -12.82 -25.58 -3.11
C TYR A 184 -13.54 -25.45 -4.45
N PHE A 185 -13.45 -26.45 -5.32
CA PHE A 185 -14.16 -26.44 -6.59
C PHE A 185 -14.52 -27.85 -7.03
N CYS A 186 -15.76 -28.04 -7.50
CA CYS A 186 -16.24 -29.32 -7.97
C CYS A 186 -17.00 -29.14 -9.29
N ASP A 187 -16.61 -29.92 -10.30
CA ASP A 187 -17.28 -29.95 -11.60
C ASP A 187 -18.26 -31.13 -11.67
N MET A 188 -19.56 -30.83 -11.52
CA MET A 188 -20.61 -31.86 -11.53
C MET A 188 -21.08 -32.25 -12.93
N SER A 189 -20.45 -31.74 -14.00
CA SER A 189 -20.75 -32.22 -15.35
C SER A 189 -20.42 -33.72 -15.55
N LYS A 190 -19.69 -34.31 -14.59
CA LYS A 190 -19.27 -35.71 -14.57
C LYS A 190 -19.94 -36.51 -13.45
N ALA A 191 -20.22 -37.79 -13.72
CA ALA A 191 -20.86 -38.71 -12.77
C ALA A 191 -20.00 -39.07 -11.54
N GLU A 192 -18.67 -38.97 -11.65
CA GLU A 192 -17.69 -39.13 -10.56
C GLU A 192 -16.85 -37.85 -10.45
N ALA A 193 -17.47 -36.77 -9.97
CA ALA A 193 -16.80 -35.50 -9.77
C ALA A 193 -15.82 -35.58 -8.58
N ILE A 194 -14.52 -35.36 -8.84
CA ILE A 194 -13.50 -35.26 -7.80
C ILE A 194 -13.35 -33.77 -7.45
N PRO A 195 -13.54 -33.37 -6.19
CA PRO A 195 -13.36 -31.99 -5.80
C PRO A 195 -11.87 -31.60 -5.85
N HIS A 196 -11.60 -30.43 -6.39
CA HIS A 196 -10.34 -29.74 -6.29
C HIS A 196 -10.30 -28.93 -5.00
N ILE A 197 -9.26 -29.11 -4.19
CA ILE A 197 -9.05 -28.41 -2.93
C ILE A 197 -7.63 -27.87 -2.94
N TYR A 198 -7.51 -26.55 -2.82
CA TYR A 198 -6.24 -25.85 -2.72
C TYR A 198 -6.28 -24.96 -1.49
N PHE A 199 -5.15 -24.80 -0.83
CA PHE A 199 -5.01 -23.84 0.26
C PHE A 199 -3.60 -23.27 0.27
N HIS A 200 -3.50 -22.06 0.81
CA HIS A 200 -2.25 -21.33 0.94
C HIS A 200 -2.27 -20.55 2.25
N GLY A 201 -1.12 -20.49 2.91
CA GLY A 201 -0.91 -19.72 4.12
C GLY A 201 0.48 -19.08 4.09
N PRO A 202 0.81 -18.25 5.09
CA PRO A 202 2.09 -17.58 5.16
C PRO A 202 3.23 -18.60 5.32
N GLU A 203 4.40 -18.31 4.72
CA GLU A 203 5.59 -19.18 4.78
C GLU A 203 6.08 -19.48 6.22
N SER A 204 5.66 -18.66 7.19
CA SER A 204 5.99 -18.83 8.61
C SER A 204 5.14 -19.88 9.32
N MET A 205 4.04 -20.33 8.73
CA MET A 205 3.15 -21.35 9.31
C MET A 205 3.64 -22.74 8.91
N ASP A 206 3.63 -23.69 9.85
CA ASP A 206 3.97 -25.07 9.54
C ASP A 206 2.86 -25.75 8.72
N ASP A 207 3.27 -26.61 7.79
CA ASP A 207 2.35 -27.30 6.88
C ASP A 207 1.28 -28.10 7.62
N ASP A 208 1.63 -28.80 8.71
CA ASP A 208 0.68 -29.61 9.48
C ASP A 208 -0.44 -28.74 10.09
N THR A 209 -0.09 -27.59 10.67
CA THR A 209 -1.07 -26.64 11.20
C THR A 209 -1.93 -26.04 10.08
N LEU A 210 -1.34 -25.68 8.94
CA LEU A 210 -2.08 -25.15 7.80
C LEU A 210 -3.10 -26.16 7.28
N HIS A 211 -2.69 -27.43 7.12
CA HIS A 211 -3.58 -28.52 6.70
C HIS A 211 -4.70 -28.76 7.71
N GLN A 212 -4.38 -28.74 9.01
CA GLN A 212 -5.38 -28.92 10.07
C GLN A 212 -6.44 -27.80 10.04
N GLN A 213 -6.01 -26.53 9.94
CA GLN A 213 -6.94 -25.40 9.86
C GLN A 213 -7.78 -25.44 8.58
N ALA A 214 -7.18 -25.78 7.43
CA ALA A 214 -7.90 -25.94 6.18
C ALA A 214 -8.96 -27.05 6.27
N SER A 215 -8.63 -28.18 6.89
CA SER A 215 -9.56 -29.30 7.11
C SER A 215 -10.74 -28.89 7.99
N GLU A 216 -10.50 -28.16 9.08
CA GLU A 216 -11.56 -27.70 9.99
C GLU A 216 -12.55 -26.76 9.30
N ILE A 217 -12.07 -25.86 8.44
CA ILE A 217 -12.93 -24.99 7.64
C ILE A 217 -13.72 -25.80 6.60
N MET A 218 -13.07 -26.77 5.94
CA MET A 218 -13.74 -27.65 4.99
C MET A 218 -14.88 -28.46 5.63
N ASP A 219 -14.67 -29.01 6.83
CA ASP A 219 -15.69 -29.75 7.58
C ASP A 219 -16.89 -28.83 7.92
N GLN A 220 -16.64 -27.58 8.29
CA GLN A 220 -17.69 -26.59 8.56
C GLN A 220 -18.47 -26.24 7.29
N ILE A 221 -17.80 -26.08 6.15
CA ILE A 221 -18.46 -25.81 4.86
C ILE A 221 -19.35 -27.00 4.46
N GLN A 222 -18.85 -28.23 4.63
CA GLN A 222 -19.61 -29.44 4.30
C GLN A 222 -20.81 -29.67 5.23
N ALA A 223 -20.80 -29.12 6.45
CA ALA A 223 -21.93 -29.19 7.37
C ALA A 223 -23.12 -28.30 6.96
N ASP A 224 -22.91 -27.25 6.16
CA ASP A 224 -23.97 -26.43 5.53
C ASP A 224 -23.72 -26.26 4.03
N PRO A 225 -24.04 -27.28 3.20
CA PRO A 225 -23.82 -27.22 1.76
C PRO A 225 -24.63 -26.12 1.07
N GLU A 226 -25.75 -25.66 1.65
CA GLU A 226 -26.50 -24.54 1.09
C GLU A 226 -25.71 -23.23 1.16
N ARG A 227 -24.72 -23.13 2.06
CA ARG A 227 -23.76 -22.02 2.05
C ARG A 227 -23.04 -21.91 0.72
N LEU A 228 -22.90 -23.02 -0.02
CA LEU A 228 -22.26 -23.06 -1.32
C LEU A 228 -23.04 -22.31 -2.43
N LEU A 229 -24.27 -21.88 -2.14
CA LEU A 229 -25.15 -21.23 -3.10
C LEU A 229 -25.54 -19.81 -2.67
N LYS A 230 -25.08 -19.35 -1.51
CA LYS A 230 -25.38 -18.03 -0.93
C LYS A 230 -24.37 -16.98 -1.39
N GLU A 231 -24.76 -15.70 -1.29
CA GLU A 231 -23.88 -14.56 -1.57
C GLU A 231 -22.66 -14.51 -0.63
N ALA A 232 -21.63 -13.79 -1.08
CA ALA A 232 -20.39 -13.60 -0.34
C ALA A 232 -20.66 -12.89 0.99
N ASP A 233 -20.21 -13.47 2.10
CA ASP A 233 -20.47 -12.93 3.43
C ASP A 233 -19.51 -13.56 4.46
N ARG A 234 -19.53 -13.05 5.70
CA ARG A 234 -18.75 -13.59 6.81
C ARG A 234 -19.01 -15.07 7.04
N PHE A 235 -17.95 -15.81 7.34
CA PHE A 235 -18.01 -17.22 7.67
C PHE A 235 -16.87 -17.57 8.62
N ALA A 236 -17.21 -18.18 9.77
CA ALA A 236 -16.25 -18.40 10.86
C ALA A 236 -15.45 -17.11 11.17
N ALA A 237 -14.12 -17.20 11.19
CA ALA A 237 -13.21 -16.06 11.39
C ALA A 237 -12.77 -15.37 10.09
N GLY A 238 -13.49 -15.59 8.98
CA GLY A 238 -13.10 -15.09 7.66
C GLY A 238 -14.27 -14.67 6.77
N TRP A 239 -13.96 -14.59 5.48
CA TRP A 239 -14.88 -14.23 4.41
C TRP A 239 -14.99 -15.40 3.44
N LEU A 240 -16.21 -15.74 3.03
CA LEU A 240 -16.48 -16.83 2.09
C LEU A 240 -17.20 -16.27 0.87
N SER A 241 -16.62 -16.49 -0.31
CA SER A 241 -17.16 -16.03 -1.60
C SER A 241 -17.49 -17.22 -2.50
N PRO A 242 -18.71 -17.26 -3.09
CA PRO A 242 -19.11 -18.37 -3.93
C PRO A 242 -18.50 -18.35 -5.33
N LEU A 243 -17.92 -19.47 -5.77
CA LEU A 243 -17.53 -19.69 -7.16
C LEU A 243 -18.67 -20.38 -7.92
N GLN A 244 -19.53 -19.56 -8.50
CA GLN A 244 -20.59 -20.02 -9.40
C GLN A 244 -20.15 -19.81 -10.84
N VAL A 245 -19.79 -20.90 -11.51
CA VAL A 245 -19.32 -20.84 -12.90
C VAL A 245 -20.54 -20.80 -13.85
N PRO A 246 -20.74 -19.72 -14.62
CA PRO A 246 -21.92 -19.56 -15.45
C PRO A 246 -22.08 -20.70 -16.47
N ASN A 247 -23.33 -21.11 -16.71
CA ASN A 247 -23.69 -22.13 -17.72
C ASN A 247 -23.04 -23.52 -17.52
N THR A 248 -22.57 -23.82 -16.31
CA THR A 248 -22.03 -25.14 -15.95
C THR A 248 -22.80 -25.73 -14.76
N GLN A 249 -22.59 -27.01 -14.47
CA GLN A 249 -23.05 -27.64 -13.22
C GLN A 249 -21.98 -27.58 -12.12
N SER A 250 -20.96 -26.73 -12.27
CA SER A 250 -19.83 -26.63 -11.36
C SER A 250 -20.11 -25.63 -10.24
N TYR A 251 -19.65 -25.94 -9.04
CA TYR A 251 -19.73 -25.06 -7.88
C TYR A 251 -18.43 -25.10 -7.08
N GLY A 252 -18.10 -24.00 -6.44
CA GLY A 252 -16.92 -23.90 -5.60
C GLY A 252 -17.03 -22.74 -4.62
N MET A 253 -15.99 -22.53 -3.83
CA MET A 253 -15.88 -21.42 -2.88
C MET A 253 -14.44 -20.95 -2.80
N ILE A 254 -14.28 -19.68 -2.44
CA ILE A 254 -13.04 -19.12 -1.94
C ILE A 254 -13.29 -18.71 -0.50
N TYR A 255 -12.54 -19.28 0.43
CA TYR A 255 -12.48 -18.85 1.82
C TYR A 255 -11.17 -18.12 2.07
N VAL A 256 -11.26 -17.02 2.81
CA VAL A 256 -10.12 -16.20 3.20
C VAL A 256 -10.25 -15.88 4.68
N HIS A 257 -9.25 -16.26 5.47
CA HIS A 257 -9.19 -15.89 6.88
C HIS A 257 -8.89 -14.38 7.00
N ILE A 258 -9.91 -13.60 7.36
CA ILE A 258 -9.82 -12.15 7.52
C ILE A 258 -10.92 -11.67 8.49
N GLN A 259 -10.51 -11.18 9.66
CA GLN A 259 -11.47 -10.86 10.72
C GLN A 259 -12.34 -9.65 10.41
N ASN A 260 -11.78 -8.62 9.75
CA ASN A 260 -12.47 -7.38 9.39
C ASN A 260 -11.93 -6.86 8.05
N PRO A 261 -12.39 -7.40 6.90
CA PRO A 261 -11.94 -6.93 5.60
C PRO A 261 -12.37 -5.48 5.38
N SER A 262 -11.44 -4.64 4.92
CA SER A 262 -11.75 -3.27 4.49
C SER A 262 -12.69 -3.27 3.28
N GLU A 263 -13.36 -2.14 3.00
CA GLU A 263 -14.21 -2.01 1.80
C GLU A 263 -13.44 -2.36 0.52
N LEU A 264 -12.18 -1.94 0.42
CA LEU A 264 -11.32 -2.26 -0.71
C LEU A 264 -11.08 -3.78 -0.83
N GLN A 265 -10.78 -4.46 0.28
CA GLN A 265 -10.55 -5.91 0.29
C GLN A 265 -11.81 -6.68 -0.13
N GLN A 266 -13.00 -6.26 0.31
CA GLN A 266 -14.26 -6.87 -0.10
C GLN A 266 -14.48 -6.73 -1.62
N VAL A 267 -14.30 -5.52 -2.15
CA VAL A 267 -14.42 -5.25 -3.59
C VAL A 267 -13.42 -6.09 -4.40
N ILE A 268 -12.17 -6.21 -3.94
CA ILE A 268 -11.15 -7.04 -4.59
C ILE A 268 -11.56 -8.51 -4.61
N LEU A 269 -11.99 -9.06 -3.47
CA LEU A 269 -12.39 -10.46 -3.37
C LEU A 269 -13.58 -10.79 -4.27
N GLU A 270 -14.58 -9.92 -4.33
CA GLU A 270 -15.72 -10.08 -5.24
C GLU A 270 -15.29 -10.03 -6.71
N MET A 271 -14.44 -9.07 -7.07
CA MET A 271 -13.91 -8.92 -8.43
C MET A 271 -13.13 -10.16 -8.86
N LEU A 272 -12.19 -10.63 -8.02
CA LEU A 272 -11.40 -11.83 -8.29
C LEU A 272 -12.28 -13.07 -8.43
N THR A 273 -13.26 -13.24 -7.55
CA THR A 273 -14.22 -14.36 -7.61
C THR A 273 -14.96 -14.35 -8.95
N SER A 274 -15.45 -13.18 -9.38
CA SER A 274 -16.13 -13.02 -10.67
C SER A 274 -15.21 -13.37 -11.86
N HIS A 275 -13.97 -12.88 -11.85
CA HIS A 275 -13.00 -13.18 -12.89
C HIS A 275 -12.58 -14.64 -12.92
N ALA A 276 -12.41 -15.27 -11.75
CA ALA A 276 -12.14 -16.69 -11.63
C ALA A 276 -13.27 -17.52 -12.24
N CYS A 277 -14.53 -17.22 -11.93
CA CYS A 277 -15.68 -17.89 -12.56
C CYS A 277 -15.65 -17.77 -14.09
N ASN A 278 -15.32 -16.58 -14.59
CA ASN A 278 -15.20 -16.33 -16.02
C ASN A 278 -14.00 -17.06 -16.66
N ALA A 279 -12.87 -17.16 -15.97
CA ALA A 279 -11.71 -17.92 -16.44
C ALA A 279 -12.05 -19.41 -16.49
N LEU A 280 -12.57 -19.98 -15.40
CA LEU A 280 -13.00 -21.38 -15.29
C LEU A 280 -14.01 -21.76 -16.38
N SER A 281 -15.00 -20.90 -16.68
CA SER A 281 -16.00 -21.19 -17.73
C SER A 281 -15.44 -21.32 -19.15
N ARG A 282 -14.21 -20.85 -19.41
CA ARG A 282 -13.54 -20.95 -20.71
C ARG A 282 -12.73 -22.23 -20.84
N LEU A 283 -12.36 -22.84 -19.71
CA LEU A 283 -11.50 -24.00 -19.68
C LEU A 283 -12.28 -25.24 -20.12
N PRO A 284 -11.65 -26.16 -20.86
CA PRO A 284 -12.29 -27.42 -21.19
C PRO A 284 -12.47 -28.24 -19.92
N ALA A 285 -13.65 -28.85 -19.74
CA ALA A 285 -13.75 -30.07 -18.96
C ALA A 285 -12.94 -31.14 -19.74
N HIS A 286 -11.84 -31.73 -19.29
CA HIS A 286 -11.50 -32.15 -17.94
C HIS A 286 -12.26 -33.41 -17.68
#